data_AF-A0A7R9IFS2-F1
#
_entry.id   AF-A0A7R9IFS2-F1
#
_cell.length_a   1.000
_cell.length_b   1.000
_cell.length_c   1.000
_cell.angle_alpha   90.00
_cell.angle_beta   90.00
_cell.angle_gamma   90.00
#
_symmetry.space_group_name_H-M   'P 1'
#
loop_
_entity.id
_entity.type
_entity.pdbx_description
1 polymer ?
#
loop_
_entity_poly.entity_id
_entity_poly.type
_entity_poly.pdbx_seq_one_letter_code
_entity_poly.pdbx_strand_id
1 'polypeptide(L)'
;MGANISQLERDIGSDQFPPNEHYFGLVNFGNTCYSNSVLQALYFCKPFREKVLEYKARNKRTKETLLTCLADLFYSIATQKKKVGSIAPKKFIARLRKEKAERHQNTCKPKSSNGDIPVPQPEPTWVHEIFQGILTSETRCLNCETVSSKDEDFFDLQSDDAVNPDRMYDLVAVVIHCGSGPNRGHYISIVKSHGFWLLFDDDMVDKIDASTIEDFYGLTSDIQKSSETGYILFYQSRDCM
;
A
#
# COMPACT_ATOMS: atom_id res chain seq x y z
N MET A 1 24.31 4.97 31.88
CA MET A 1 23.16 4.09 31.58
C MET A 1 22.97 4.08 30.08
N GLY A 2 23.43 3.03 29.40
CA GLY A 2 23.28 2.94 27.94
C GLY A 2 21.80 2.81 27.60
N ALA A 3 21.30 3.63 26.67
CA ALA A 3 19.97 3.42 26.12
C ALA A 3 19.93 2.00 25.53
N ASN A 4 18.91 1.20 25.89
CA ASN A 4 18.66 -0.08 25.24
C ASN A 4 18.23 0.20 23.79
N ILE A 5 19.21 0.23 22.88
CA ILE A 5 19.02 0.37 21.43
C ILE A 5 18.35 -0.91 20.92
N SER A 6 17.34 -0.80 20.05
CA SER A 6 16.68 -1.98 19.46
C SER A 6 17.62 -2.75 18.52
N GLN A 7 17.30 -4.02 18.20
CA GLN A 7 18.08 -4.81 17.24
C GLN A 7 18.11 -4.14 15.86
N LEU A 8 16.95 -3.69 15.37
CA LEU A 8 16.85 -2.97 14.10
C LEU A 8 17.72 -1.70 14.06
N GLU A 9 17.75 -0.91 15.13
CA GLU A 9 18.62 0.26 15.20
C GLU A 9 20.11 -0.11 15.12
N ARG A 10 20.51 -1.27 15.67
CA ARG A 10 21.87 -1.79 15.53
C ARG A 10 22.17 -2.22 14.10
N ASP A 11 21.24 -2.90 13.45
CA ASP A 11 21.43 -3.45 12.10
C ASP A 11 21.43 -2.37 11.01
N ILE A 12 20.66 -1.29 11.21
CA ILE A 12 20.72 -0.09 10.35
C ILE A 12 22.04 0.66 10.61
N GLY A 13 22.42 0.82 11.88
CA GLY A 13 23.57 1.62 12.29
C GLY A 13 23.21 3.10 12.50
N SER A 14 23.89 3.75 13.45
CA SER A 14 23.58 5.14 13.85
C SER A 14 23.68 6.14 12.71
N ASP A 15 24.62 5.91 11.78
CA ASP A 15 24.98 6.86 10.73
C ASP A 15 24.06 6.74 9.51
N GLN A 16 23.41 5.59 9.33
CA GLN A 16 22.47 5.33 8.23
C GLN A 16 21.02 5.53 8.65
N PHE A 17 20.73 5.63 9.95
CA PHE A 17 19.37 5.80 10.45
C PHE A 17 18.85 7.21 10.09
N PRO A 18 17.84 7.33 9.21
CA PRO A 18 17.42 8.65 8.72
C PRO A 18 16.85 9.53 9.85
N PRO A 19 17.16 10.84 9.86
CA PRO A 19 16.60 11.74 10.85
C PRO A 19 15.07 11.82 10.68
N ASN A 20 14.34 11.83 11.79
CA ASN A 20 12.87 11.90 11.86
C ASN A 20 12.10 10.70 11.28
N GLU A 21 12.77 9.61 10.90
CA GLU A 21 12.07 8.38 10.52
C GLU A 21 11.78 7.49 11.73
N HIS A 22 10.65 6.79 11.64
CA HIS A 22 10.13 5.93 12.70
C HIS A 22 9.69 4.61 12.07
N TYR A 23 10.23 3.49 12.56
CA TYR A 23 9.95 2.16 12.03
C TYR A 23 9.13 1.37 13.03
N PHE A 24 7.82 1.33 12.82
CA PHE A 24 6.88 0.69 13.72
C PHE A 24 6.10 -0.43 13.04
N GLY A 25 6.21 -1.63 13.59
CA GLY A 25 5.36 -2.75 13.23
C GLY A 25 3.91 -2.50 13.66
N LEU A 26 2.96 -3.19 13.02
CA LEU A 26 1.54 -3.13 13.32
C LEU A 26 1.06 -4.45 13.92
N VAL A 27 0.54 -4.40 15.15
CA VAL A 27 0.06 -5.59 15.86
C VAL A 27 -1.11 -6.23 15.10
N ASN A 28 -1.03 -7.55 14.88
CA ASN A 28 -2.09 -8.34 14.27
C ASN A 28 -3.25 -8.59 15.24
N PHE A 29 -4.50 -8.44 14.79
CA PHE A 29 -5.72 -8.67 15.55
C PHE A 29 -6.53 -9.87 15.01
N GLY A 30 -5.81 -10.92 14.59
CA GLY A 30 -6.38 -12.10 13.97
C GLY A 30 -6.78 -11.82 12.52
N ASN A 31 -6.02 -12.36 11.57
CA ASN A 31 -6.20 -12.17 10.13
C ASN A 31 -6.23 -10.69 9.72
N THR A 32 -5.42 -9.83 10.32
CA THR A 32 -5.28 -8.42 9.89
C THR A 32 -3.97 -8.12 9.17
N CYS A 33 -3.10 -9.11 8.96
CA CYS A 33 -1.83 -8.97 8.25
C CYS A 33 -2.00 -8.42 6.82
N TYR A 34 -3.08 -8.78 6.12
CA TYR A 34 -3.42 -8.18 4.81
C TYR A 34 -3.58 -6.65 4.89
N SER A 35 -4.10 -6.15 6.01
CA SER A 35 -4.27 -4.71 6.21
C SER A 35 -2.95 -4.10 6.66
N ASN A 36 -2.19 -4.77 7.51
CA ASN A 36 -0.93 -4.29 8.04
C ASN A 36 0.10 -4.10 6.92
N SER A 37 0.29 -5.12 6.07
CA SER A 37 1.21 -5.08 4.92
C SER A 37 0.89 -3.94 3.94
N VAL A 38 -0.38 -3.73 3.60
CA VAL A 38 -0.79 -2.61 2.73
C VAL A 38 -0.60 -1.26 3.42
N LEU A 39 -0.90 -1.15 4.72
CA LEU A 39 -0.68 0.09 5.48
C LEU A 39 0.80 0.48 5.51
N GLN A 40 1.70 -0.49 5.66
CA GLN A 40 3.14 -0.25 5.59
C GLN A 40 3.54 0.22 4.19
N ALA A 41 3.15 -0.50 3.14
CA ALA A 41 3.45 -0.10 1.77
C ALA A 41 2.98 1.33 1.46
N LEU A 42 1.75 1.69 1.87
CA LEU A 42 1.21 3.04 1.73
C LEU A 42 1.94 4.09 2.58
N TYR A 43 2.39 3.74 3.80
CA TYR A 43 3.13 4.67 4.65
C TYR A 43 4.50 5.03 4.05
N PHE A 44 5.15 4.08 3.37
CA PHE A 44 6.44 4.32 2.72
C PHE A 44 6.32 4.92 1.31
N CYS A 45 5.11 5.00 0.76
CA CYS A 45 4.81 5.88 -0.37
C CYS A 45 4.83 7.35 0.12
N LYS A 46 6.00 8.00 0.08
CA LYS A 46 6.21 9.34 0.66
C LYS A 46 5.16 10.39 0.24
N PRO A 47 4.80 10.55 -1.06
CA PRO A 47 3.78 11.52 -1.46
C PRO A 47 2.43 11.27 -0.80
N PHE A 48 2.04 9.99 -0.66
CA PHE A 48 0.80 9.60 0.00
C PHE A 48 0.84 9.87 1.50
N ARG A 49 1.94 9.49 2.17
CA ARG A 49 2.15 9.78 3.60
C ARG A 49 2.04 11.27 3.90
N GLU A 50 2.68 12.11 3.10
CA GLU A 50 2.67 13.56 3.27
C GLU A 50 1.27 14.15 3.13
N LYS A 51 0.53 13.81 2.07
CA LYS A 51 -0.87 14.27 1.89
C LYS A 51 -1.78 13.80 3.03
N VAL A 52 -1.59 12.59 3.55
CA VAL A 52 -2.37 12.06 4.69
C VAL A 52 -2.06 12.83 5.98
N LEU A 53 -0.79 13.16 6.24
CA LEU A 53 -0.38 13.96 7.40
C LEU A 53 -0.89 15.41 7.29
N GLU A 54 -0.82 16.02 6.11
CA GLU A 54 -1.41 17.33 5.83
C GLU A 54 -2.93 17.33 6.04
N TYR A 55 -3.61 16.30 5.55
CA TYR A 55 -5.04 16.12 5.76
C TYR A 55 -5.39 16.17 7.25
N LYS A 56 -4.63 15.47 8.10
CA LYS A 56 -4.82 15.51 9.55
C LYS A 56 -4.59 16.91 10.13
N ALA A 57 -3.53 17.58 9.71
CA ALA A 57 -3.18 18.91 10.20
C ALA A 57 -4.29 19.94 9.91
N ARG A 58 -4.94 19.81 8.73
CA ARG A 58 -6.03 20.68 8.27
C ARG A 58 -7.38 20.33 8.91
N ASN A 59 -7.63 19.07 9.25
CA ASN A 59 -8.95 18.55 9.64
C ASN A 59 -9.02 18.09 11.10
N LYS A 60 -8.95 19.03 12.06
CA LYS A 60 -8.92 18.70 13.50
C LYS A 60 -10.28 18.28 14.11
N ARG A 61 -11.40 18.52 13.43
CA ARG A 61 -12.77 18.30 13.96
C ARG A 61 -13.71 17.71 12.93
N THR A 62 -13.26 16.68 12.21
CA THR A 62 -14.08 15.97 11.22
C THR A 62 -14.79 14.78 11.83
N LYS A 63 -15.93 14.41 11.22
CA LYS A 63 -16.62 13.14 11.50
C LYS A 63 -15.65 11.98 11.28
N GLU A 64 -15.76 10.96 12.13
CA GLU A 64 -14.95 9.75 12.01
C GLU A 64 -15.27 9.01 10.70
N THR A 65 -14.24 8.89 9.86
CA THR A 65 -14.17 8.15 8.61
C THR A 65 -12.94 7.24 8.59
N LEU A 66 -12.87 6.30 7.64
CA LEU A 66 -11.68 5.46 7.47
C LEU A 66 -10.42 6.30 7.17
N LEU A 67 -10.54 7.36 6.37
CA LEU A 67 -9.46 8.29 6.09
C LEU A 67 -8.98 9.02 7.35
N THR A 68 -9.88 9.47 8.23
CA THR A 68 -9.46 10.09 9.50
C THR A 68 -8.77 9.08 10.41
N CYS A 69 -9.19 7.81 10.43
CA CYS A 69 -8.51 6.77 11.19
C CYS A 69 -7.13 6.43 10.62
N LEU A 70 -6.98 6.43 9.29
CA LEU A 70 -5.70 6.26 8.60
C LEU A 70 -4.74 7.41 8.96
N ALA A 71 -5.23 8.64 8.88
CA ALA A 71 -4.47 9.84 9.21
C ALA A 71 -4.05 9.85 10.69
N ASP A 72 -4.93 9.40 11.60
CA ASP A 72 -4.60 9.19 13.00
C ASP A 72 -3.48 8.16 13.21
N LEU A 73 -3.53 7.05 12.48
CA LEU A 73 -2.50 6.00 12.54
C LEU A 73 -1.16 6.50 12.02
N PHE A 74 -1.12 7.12 10.84
CA PHE A 74 0.11 7.63 10.23
C PHE A 74 0.77 8.70 11.10
N TYR A 75 -0.03 9.60 11.66
CA TYR A 75 0.45 10.58 12.61
C TYR A 75 0.99 9.91 13.88
N SER A 76 0.29 8.89 14.40
CA SER A 76 0.75 8.16 15.57
C SER A 76 2.08 7.45 15.36
N ILE A 77 2.43 7.04 14.13
CA ILE A 77 3.74 6.48 13.78
C ILE A 77 4.77 7.62 13.71
N ALA A 78 4.45 8.67 12.94
CA ALA A 78 5.37 9.78 12.65
C ALA A 78 5.76 10.62 13.88
N THR A 79 4.94 10.62 14.94
CA THR A 79 5.20 11.38 16.17
C THR A 79 5.63 10.53 17.36
N GLN A 80 6.11 9.31 17.11
CA GLN A 80 6.61 8.47 18.20
C GLN A 80 7.85 9.07 18.85
N LYS A 81 8.06 8.76 20.13
CA LYS A 81 9.29 9.16 20.85
C LYS A 81 10.44 8.20 20.60
N LYS A 82 10.13 6.93 20.38
CA LYS A 82 11.10 5.88 20.06
C LYS A 82 11.25 5.78 18.56
N LYS A 83 12.45 5.47 18.08
CA LYS A 83 12.74 5.25 16.66
C LYS A 83 12.12 3.96 16.12
N VAL A 84 12.08 2.92 16.95
CA VAL A 84 11.59 1.59 16.58
C VAL A 84 10.63 1.05 17.63
N GLY A 85 9.61 0.31 17.20
CA GLY A 85 8.68 -0.39 18.09
C GLY A 85 7.50 -1.00 17.35
N SER A 86 6.37 -1.15 18.05
CA SER A 86 5.12 -1.60 17.45
C SER A 86 3.93 -0.75 17.90
N ILE A 87 2.92 -0.64 17.04
CA ILE A 87 1.68 0.09 17.29
C ILE A 87 0.50 -0.84 17.03
N ALA A 88 -0.51 -0.72 17.88
CA ALA A 88 -1.77 -1.44 17.75
C ALA A 88 -2.81 -0.60 16.96
N PRO A 89 -3.10 -0.89 15.68
CA PRO A 89 -4.03 -0.11 14.84
C PRO A 89 -5.53 -0.33 15.19
N LYS A 90 -5.89 -0.41 16.48
CA LYS A 90 -7.24 -0.80 16.95
C LYS A 90 -8.37 0.03 16.33
N LYS A 91 -8.22 1.36 16.32
CA LYS A 91 -9.24 2.28 15.78
C LYS A 91 -9.46 2.07 14.29
N PHE A 92 -8.37 1.97 13.53
CA PHE A 92 -8.42 1.75 12.09
C PHE A 92 -9.06 0.40 11.76
N ILE A 93 -8.64 -0.68 12.42
CA ILE A 93 -9.19 -2.03 12.21
C ILE A 93 -10.67 -2.09 12.58
N ALA A 94 -11.09 -1.48 13.69
CA ALA A 94 -12.49 -1.41 14.08
C ALA A 94 -13.34 -0.68 13.01
N ARG A 95 -12.83 0.45 12.50
CA ARG A 95 -13.50 1.22 11.45
C ARG A 95 -13.56 0.47 10.12
N LEU A 96 -12.47 -0.17 9.72
CA LEU A 96 -12.38 -0.97 8.50
C LEU A 96 -13.38 -2.14 8.52
N ARG A 97 -13.47 -2.86 9.65
CA ARG A 97 -14.45 -3.94 9.84
C ARG A 97 -15.89 -3.45 9.73
N LYS A 98 -16.20 -2.28 10.34
CA LYS A 98 -17.51 -1.65 10.24
C LYS A 98 -17.87 -1.27 8.80
N GLU A 99 -16.95 -0.63 8.08
CA GLU A 99 -17.19 -0.23 6.69
C GLU A 99 -17.39 -1.44 5.76
N LYS A 100 -16.60 -2.51 5.96
CA LYS A 100 -16.80 -3.77 5.23
C LYS A 100 -18.21 -4.35 5.48
N ALA A 101 -18.67 -4.38 6.73
CA ALA A 101 -20.00 -4.88 7.07
C ALA A 101 -21.13 -4.04 6.43
N GLU A 102 -21.00 -2.70 6.46
CA GLU A 102 -21.97 -1.79 5.83
C GLU A 102 -22.04 -1.97 4.30
N ARG A 103 -20.91 -2.21 3.63
CA ARG A 103 -20.89 -2.49 2.17
C ARG A 103 -21.58 -3.82 1.83
N HIS A 104 -21.33 -4.88 2.58
CA HIS A 104 -21.99 -6.19 2.37
C HIS A 104 -23.50 -6.12 2.61
N GLN A 105 -23.97 -5.26 3.51
CA GLN A 105 -25.41 -5.07 3.75
C GLN A 105 -26.09 -4.34 2.58
N ASN A 106 -25.38 -3.43 1.92
CA ASN A 106 -25.92 -2.64 0.80
C ASN A 106 -25.94 -3.42 -0.53
N THR A 107 -25.08 -4.43 -0.71
CA THR A 107 -25.11 -5.33 -1.88
C THR A 107 -26.30 -6.30 -1.88
N CYS A 108 -26.98 -6.50 -0.74
CA CYS A 108 -28.11 -7.41 -0.60
C CYS A 108 -29.50 -6.74 -0.71
N LYS A 109 -29.57 -5.44 -1.06
CA LYS A 109 -30.85 -4.75 -1.31
C LYS A 109 -31.12 -4.64 -2.81
N PRO A 110 -32.35 -4.95 -3.30
CA PRO A 110 -32.70 -4.75 -4.70
C PRO A 110 -32.59 -3.26 -5.05
N LYS A 111 -31.82 -2.95 -6.11
CA LYS A 111 -31.68 -1.58 -6.62
C LYS A 111 -33.01 -1.13 -7.22
N SER A 112 -33.69 -0.19 -6.57
CA SER A 112 -34.78 0.55 -7.20
C SER A 112 -34.17 1.57 -8.15
N SER A 113 -34.49 1.46 -9.44
CA SER A 113 -34.12 2.42 -10.48
C SER A 113 -34.70 3.79 -10.16
N ASN A 114 -33.85 4.80 -9.99
CA ASN A 114 -34.24 6.20 -10.09
C ASN A 114 -33.23 6.92 -10.98
N GLY A 115 -33.79 7.72 -11.88
CA GLY A 115 -33.22 8.20 -13.13
C GLY A 115 -31.92 8.99 -13.06
N ASP A 116 -31.26 9.00 -14.22
CA ASP A 116 -30.02 9.70 -14.55
C ASP A 116 -30.19 11.22 -14.40
N ILE A 117 -29.70 11.74 -13.28
CA ILE A 117 -29.26 13.13 -13.19
C ILE A 117 -27.75 13.10 -13.50
N PRO A 118 -27.23 13.93 -14.43
CA PRO A 118 -25.79 14.08 -14.61
C PRO A 118 -25.20 14.58 -13.29
N VAL A 119 -24.54 13.68 -12.55
CA VAL A 119 -23.77 14.05 -11.38
C VAL A 119 -22.60 14.89 -11.87
N PRO A 120 -22.35 16.10 -11.31
CA PRO A 120 -21.16 16.88 -11.63
C PRO A 120 -19.93 15.99 -11.46
N GLN A 121 -19.08 15.91 -12.47
CA GLN A 121 -17.81 15.18 -12.42
C GLN A 121 -17.05 15.68 -11.17
N PRO A 122 -16.78 14.82 -10.18
CA PRO A 122 -16.09 15.25 -8.97
C PRO A 122 -14.70 15.78 -9.31
N GLU A 123 -14.34 16.93 -8.75
CA GLU A 123 -12.99 17.48 -8.87
C GLU A 123 -11.94 16.42 -8.48
N PRO A 124 -10.83 16.30 -9.23
CA PRO A 124 -9.81 15.31 -8.95
C PRO A 124 -9.25 15.52 -7.54
N THR A 125 -9.25 14.46 -6.74
CA THR A 125 -8.71 14.52 -5.38
C THR A 125 -7.21 14.30 -5.40
N TRP A 126 -6.51 14.61 -4.31
CA TRP A 126 -5.08 14.30 -4.17
C TRP A 126 -4.76 12.80 -4.28
N VAL A 127 -5.75 11.90 -4.14
CA VAL A 127 -5.57 10.47 -4.42
C VAL A 127 -5.43 10.23 -5.91
N HIS A 128 -6.17 10.99 -6.73
CA HIS A 128 -6.13 10.91 -8.19
C HIS A 128 -4.77 11.41 -8.69
N GLU A 129 -4.24 12.49 -8.09
CA GLU A 129 -2.89 12.99 -8.39
C GLU A 129 -1.78 11.95 -8.17
N ILE A 130 -1.95 11.02 -7.21
CA ILE A 130 -0.91 10.06 -6.83
C ILE A 130 -1.05 8.73 -7.58
N PHE A 131 -2.27 8.21 -7.68
CA PHE A 131 -2.50 6.83 -8.15
C PHE A 131 -3.25 6.73 -9.47
N GLN A 132 -3.91 7.80 -9.95
CA GLN A 132 -4.69 7.69 -11.18
C GLN A 132 -3.78 7.69 -12.41
N GLY A 133 -4.02 6.75 -13.31
CA GLY A 133 -3.57 6.79 -14.69
C GLY A 133 -4.74 6.57 -15.64
N ILE A 134 -4.45 6.63 -16.94
CA ILE A 134 -5.40 6.38 -18.03
C ILE A 134 -4.89 5.20 -18.85
N LEU A 135 -5.72 4.17 -19.00
CA LEU A 135 -5.48 3.03 -19.85
C LEU A 135 -6.32 3.16 -21.12
N THR A 136 -5.67 3.21 -22.28
CA THR A 136 -6.34 3.19 -23.57
C THR A 136 -6.38 1.77 -24.12
N SER A 137 -7.56 1.16 -24.16
CA SER A 137 -7.76 -0.14 -24.81
C SER A 137 -8.09 0.06 -26.28
N GLU A 138 -7.21 -0.42 -27.18
CA GLU A 138 -7.45 -0.45 -28.61
C GLU A 138 -7.89 -1.85 -29.06
N THR A 139 -9.03 -1.94 -29.75
CA THR A 139 -9.48 -3.17 -30.40
C THR A 139 -9.50 -2.98 -31.91
N ARG A 140 -8.75 -3.81 -32.62
CA ARG A 140 -8.73 -3.85 -34.09
C ARG A 140 -9.44 -5.09 -34.60
N CYS A 141 -10.46 -4.90 -35.42
CA CYS A 141 -11.11 -6.01 -36.11
C CYS A 141 -10.19 -6.56 -37.20
N LEU A 142 -9.85 -7.85 -37.14
CA LEU A 142 -8.99 -8.50 -38.15
C LEU A 142 -9.67 -8.71 -39.50
N ASN A 143 -10.99 -8.52 -39.58
CA ASN A 143 -11.78 -8.83 -40.77
C ASN A 143 -12.19 -7.60 -41.58
N CYS A 144 -12.36 -6.44 -40.93
CA CYS A 144 -12.75 -5.18 -41.58
C CYS A 144 -11.82 -4.01 -41.22
N GLU A 145 -10.74 -4.27 -40.49
CA GLU A 145 -9.71 -3.31 -40.08
C GLU A 145 -10.20 -2.12 -39.24
N THR A 146 -11.47 -2.11 -38.82
CA THR A 146 -12.02 -1.09 -37.93
C THR A 146 -11.28 -1.11 -36.60
N VAL A 147 -10.83 0.06 -36.18
CA VAL A 147 -10.17 0.29 -34.89
C VAL A 147 -11.12 1.04 -33.99
N SER A 148 -11.31 0.56 -32.76
CA SER A 148 -12.01 1.27 -31.69
C SER A 148 -11.07 1.45 -30.51
N SER A 149 -11.03 2.64 -29.94
CA SER A 149 -10.29 2.93 -28.71
C SER A 149 -11.25 3.32 -27.58
N LYS A 150 -10.89 2.96 -26.35
CA LYS A 150 -11.60 3.37 -25.14
C LYS A 150 -10.60 3.71 -24.04
N ASP A 151 -10.74 4.90 -23.48
CA ASP A 151 -9.95 5.36 -22.34
C ASP A 151 -10.67 5.01 -21.04
N GLU A 152 -9.93 4.42 -20.09
CA GLU A 152 -10.42 4.07 -18.76
C GLU A 152 -9.44 4.58 -17.69
N ASP A 153 -9.96 5.27 -16.68
CA ASP A 153 -9.17 5.64 -15.51
C ASP A 153 -8.85 4.40 -14.66
N PHE A 154 -7.60 4.25 -14.22
CA PHE A 154 -7.17 3.19 -13.32
C PHE A 154 -6.45 3.75 -12.09
N PHE A 155 -6.56 3.05 -10.95
CA PHE A 155 -5.81 3.36 -9.72
C PHE A 155 -4.79 2.28 -9.35
N ASP A 156 -4.88 1.13 -10.02
CA ASP A 156 -3.97 0.00 -9.98
C ASP A 156 -3.92 -0.63 -11.38
N LEU A 157 -2.78 -1.20 -11.73
CA LEU A 157 -2.62 -1.97 -12.97
C LEU A 157 -2.54 -3.45 -12.62
N GLN A 158 -3.43 -4.23 -13.22
CA GLN A 158 -3.24 -5.68 -13.30
C GLN A 158 -2.17 -5.90 -14.37
N SER A 159 -1.07 -6.57 -13.99
CA SER A 159 0.14 -6.67 -14.82
C SER A 159 -0.14 -7.23 -16.21
N ASP A 160 0.05 -6.39 -17.23
CA ASP A 160 0.35 -6.77 -18.61
C ASP A 160 1.69 -6.10 -18.97
N ASP A 161 2.55 -6.76 -19.76
CA ASP A 161 3.92 -6.31 -20.10
C ASP A 161 3.92 -4.95 -20.84
N ALA A 162 3.82 -3.85 -20.10
CA ALA A 162 3.81 -2.49 -20.63
C ALA A 162 5.21 -1.89 -20.58
N VAL A 163 5.87 -1.81 -21.74
CA VAL A 163 7.18 -1.16 -21.88
C VAL A 163 6.97 0.32 -22.26
N ASN A 164 7.11 1.22 -21.29
CA ASN A 164 7.27 2.66 -21.58
C ASN A 164 8.74 3.06 -21.37
N PRO A 165 9.54 3.24 -22.44
CA PRO A 165 10.95 3.57 -22.33
C PRO A 165 11.22 5.00 -21.82
N ASP A 166 10.23 5.89 -21.84
CA ASP A 166 10.41 7.30 -21.52
C ASP A 166 10.18 7.64 -20.04
N ARG A 167 9.64 6.70 -19.25
CA ARG A 167 9.31 6.93 -17.84
C ARG A 167 9.89 5.87 -16.93
N MET A 168 10.93 6.25 -16.20
CA MET A 168 11.59 5.35 -15.25
C MET A 168 10.87 5.35 -13.90
N TYR A 169 10.63 4.16 -13.38
CA TYR A 169 10.05 3.96 -12.05
C TYR A 169 11.01 3.21 -11.14
N ASP A 170 11.00 3.57 -9.86
CA ASP A 170 11.70 2.85 -8.80
C ASP A 170 10.71 2.05 -7.97
N LEU A 171 11.03 0.79 -7.69
CA LEU A 171 10.28 -0.02 -6.73
C LEU A 171 10.47 0.57 -5.33
N VAL A 172 9.36 0.85 -4.64
CA VAL A 172 9.35 1.45 -3.29
C VAL A 172 8.74 0.55 -2.22
N ALA A 173 7.81 -0.33 -2.59
CA ALA A 173 7.27 -1.34 -1.68
C ALA A 173 6.74 -2.57 -2.42
N VAL A 174 6.73 -3.71 -1.74
CA VAL A 174 6.15 -4.98 -2.21
C VAL A 174 5.32 -5.56 -1.06
N VAL A 175 4.04 -5.84 -1.33
CA VAL A 175 3.21 -6.69 -0.47
C VAL A 175 3.38 -8.12 -0.95
N ILE A 176 3.79 -9.00 -0.05
CA ILE A 176 4.02 -10.42 -0.33
C ILE A 176 2.88 -11.21 0.29
N HIS A 177 2.34 -12.16 -0.46
CA HIS A 177 1.41 -13.14 0.05
C HIS A 177 2.13 -14.48 0.24
N CYS A 178 2.19 -14.91 1.49
CA CYS A 178 2.71 -16.21 1.92
C CYS A 178 1.53 -17.20 2.06
N GLY A 179 1.17 -17.89 0.98
CA GLY A 179 0.08 -18.86 1.05
C GLY A 179 -0.28 -19.47 -0.30
N SER A 180 -0.69 -20.74 -0.28
CA SER A 180 -1.06 -21.48 -1.49
C SER A 180 -2.48 -21.20 -1.99
N GLY A 181 -3.29 -20.43 -1.25
CA GLY A 181 -4.67 -20.14 -1.64
C GLY A 181 -5.16 -18.78 -1.14
N PRO A 182 -6.24 -18.23 -1.75
CA PRO A 182 -6.68 -16.85 -1.51
C PRO A 182 -7.29 -16.63 -0.10
N ASN A 183 -7.80 -17.70 0.52
CA ASN A 183 -8.48 -17.65 1.82
C ASN A 183 -7.58 -18.05 3.00
N ARG A 184 -6.33 -18.45 2.72
CA ARG A 184 -5.38 -18.95 3.71
C ARG A 184 -3.97 -18.52 3.31
N GLY A 185 -3.44 -17.57 4.05
CA GLY A 185 -2.08 -17.12 3.90
C GLY A 185 -1.76 -16.05 4.93
N HIS A 186 -0.52 -15.60 4.87
CA HIS A 186 0.02 -14.52 5.68
C HIS A 186 0.53 -13.43 4.77
N TYR A 187 0.43 -12.17 5.17
CA TYR A 187 0.85 -11.06 4.33
C TYR A 187 1.93 -10.27 5.06
N ILE A 188 3.05 -10.09 4.39
CA ILE A 188 4.17 -9.26 4.84
C ILE A 188 4.41 -8.14 3.83
N SER A 189 5.17 -7.13 4.21
CA SER A 189 5.53 -6.04 3.30
C SER A 189 7.01 -5.72 3.36
N ILE A 190 7.64 -5.64 2.20
CA ILE A 190 8.99 -5.13 2.03
C ILE A 190 8.90 -3.69 1.56
N VAL A 191 9.64 -2.78 2.19
CA VAL A 191 9.60 -1.34 1.87
C VAL A 191 11.00 -0.77 1.77
N LYS A 192 11.18 0.18 0.86
CA LYS A 192 12.43 0.92 0.67
C LYS A 192 12.43 2.17 1.55
N SER A 193 13.46 2.34 2.38
CA SER A 193 13.68 3.56 3.16
C SER A 193 15.11 4.04 2.96
N HIS A 194 15.29 5.23 2.37
CA HIS A 194 16.58 5.94 2.29
C HIS A 194 17.78 5.09 1.83
N GLY A 195 17.56 4.15 0.91
CA GLY A 195 18.62 3.34 0.30
C GLY A 195 18.76 1.92 0.87
N PHE A 196 18.06 1.58 1.94
CA PHE A 196 17.97 0.21 2.45
C PHE A 196 16.54 -0.32 2.45
N TRP A 197 16.39 -1.62 2.66
CA TRP A 197 15.12 -2.31 2.64
C TRP A 197 14.75 -2.82 4.03
N LEU A 198 13.47 -2.73 4.35
CA LEU A 198 12.88 -3.19 5.59
C LEU A 198 11.78 -4.21 5.30
N LEU A 199 11.80 -5.33 6.00
CA LEU A 199 10.72 -6.32 6.03
C LEU A 199 9.86 -6.06 7.25
N PHE A 200 8.57 -5.86 7.00
CA PHE A 200 7.55 -5.71 8.03
C PHE A 200 6.67 -6.97 8.04
N ASP A 201 6.76 -7.70 9.14
CA ASP A 201 5.91 -8.85 9.46
C ASP A 201 5.11 -8.51 10.73
N ASP A 202 3.92 -7.95 10.52
CA ASP A 202 3.07 -7.44 11.59
C ASP A 202 3.84 -6.54 12.56
N ASP A 203 4.04 -6.94 13.82
CA ASP A 203 4.72 -6.16 14.85
C ASP A 203 6.26 -6.23 14.77
N MET A 204 6.79 -7.12 13.93
CA MET A 204 8.22 -7.29 13.68
C MET A 204 8.68 -6.43 12.51
N VAL A 205 9.89 -5.87 12.64
CA VAL A 205 10.53 -5.05 11.62
C VAL A 205 12.01 -5.40 11.56
N ASP A 206 12.46 -5.89 10.41
CA ASP A 206 13.82 -6.34 10.17
C ASP A 206 14.44 -5.63 8.97
N LYS A 207 15.75 -5.39 9.01
CA LYS A 207 16.51 -4.91 7.85
C LYS A 207 16.87 -6.10 6.97
N ILE A 208 16.66 -5.95 5.67
CA ILE A 208 17.00 -7.00 4.69
C ILE A 208 17.90 -6.44 3.59
N ASP A 209 18.61 -7.33 2.92
CA ASP A 209 19.38 -6.99 1.72
C ASP A 209 18.47 -6.95 0.50
N ALA A 210 18.83 -6.13 -0.50
CA ALA A 210 18.04 -5.99 -1.73
C ALA A 210 17.92 -7.32 -2.50
N SER A 211 18.91 -8.20 -2.40
CA SER A 211 18.89 -9.52 -3.04
C SER A 211 17.79 -10.43 -2.47
N THR A 212 17.38 -10.23 -1.21
CA THR A 212 16.28 -11.00 -0.60
C THR A 212 14.94 -10.74 -1.29
N ILE A 213 14.80 -9.64 -2.04
CA ILE A 213 13.58 -9.35 -2.81
C ILE A 213 13.41 -10.33 -3.97
N GLU A 214 14.52 -10.81 -4.54
CA GLU A 214 14.54 -11.75 -5.66
C GLU A 214 13.95 -13.10 -5.27
N ASP A 215 14.04 -13.48 -3.98
CA ASP A 215 13.45 -14.70 -3.45
C ASP A 215 11.90 -14.71 -3.59
N PHE A 216 11.27 -13.54 -3.73
CA PHE A 216 9.81 -13.38 -3.85
C PHE A 216 9.31 -13.18 -5.29
N TYR A 217 10.19 -13.29 -6.29
CA TYR A 217 9.80 -13.23 -7.71
C TYR A 217 8.91 -14.41 -8.12
N GLY A 218 8.96 -15.50 -7.36
CA GLY A 218 8.31 -16.76 -7.70
C GLY A 218 9.18 -17.57 -8.67
N LEU A 219 9.38 -18.85 -8.36
CA LEU A 219 10.07 -19.77 -9.26
C LEU A 219 9.10 -20.34 -10.29
N THR A 220 9.58 -20.52 -11.53
CA THR A 220 8.87 -21.24 -12.61
C THR A 220 9.03 -22.76 -12.54
N SER A 221 9.76 -23.30 -11.55
CA SER A 221 10.09 -24.73 -11.46
C SER A 221 9.53 -25.36 -10.18
N ASP A 222 8.73 -26.42 -10.36
CA ASP A 222 7.90 -27.16 -9.39
C ASP A 222 8.64 -27.88 -8.23
N ILE A 223 9.87 -27.50 -7.88
CA ILE A 223 10.64 -28.16 -6.82
C ILE A 223 10.61 -27.28 -5.56
N GLN A 224 9.52 -27.41 -4.77
CA GLN A 224 9.35 -27.09 -3.32
C GLN A 224 10.38 -26.15 -2.66
N LYS A 225 10.06 -25.06 -1.94
CA LYS A 225 8.92 -24.73 -1.06
C LYS A 225 9.05 -23.23 -0.72
N SER A 226 8.21 -22.40 -1.32
CA SER A 226 7.83 -21.11 -0.78
C SER A 226 6.61 -20.66 -1.58
N SER A 227 5.44 -20.62 -0.97
CA SER A 227 4.25 -20.02 -1.59
C SER A 227 4.23 -18.51 -1.34
N GLU A 228 5.41 -17.90 -1.22
CA GLU A 228 5.62 -16.50 -0.91
C GLU A 228 5.93 -15.79 -2.21
N THR A 229 4.98 -15.00 -2.69
CA THR A 229 5.07 -14.33 -3.98
C THR A 229 4.69 -12.87 -3.82
N GLY A 230 5.36 -12.01 -4.58
CA GLY A 230 4.96 -10.61 -4.72
C GLY A 230 3.52 -10.52 -5.23
N TYR A 231 2.65 -9.90 -4.43
CA TYR A 231 1.21 -9.79 -4.72
C TYR A 231 0.82 -8.39 -5.19
N ILE A 232 1.32 -7.33 -4.51
CA ILE A 232 1.11 -5.93 -4.92
C ILE A 232 2.46 -5.23 -4.92
N LEU A 233 2.81 -4.59 -6.03
CA LEU A 233 4.06 -3.85 -6.17
C LEU A 233 3.76 -2.35 -6.27
N PHE A 234 4.48 -1.55 -5.50
CA PHE A 234 4.39 -0.10 -5.52
C PHE A 234 5.64 0.46 -6.22
N TYR A 235 5.40 1.17 -7.32
CA TYR A 235 6.42 1.84 -8.11
C TYR A 235 6.22 3.36 -8.01
N GLN A 236 7.32 4.11 -7.88
CA GLN A 236 7.31 5.56 -7.87
C GLN A 236 8.09 6.10 -9.07
N SER A 237 7.48 7.00 -9.84
CA SER A 237 8.11 7.67 -10.98
C SER A 237 9.31 8.50 -10.52
N ARG A 238 10.43 8.42 -11.25
CA ARG A 238 11.62 9.25 -10.98
C ARG A 238 11.40 10.73 -11.26
N ASP A 239 10.49 11.04 -12.19
CA ASP A 239 10.16 12.43 -12.57
C ASP A 239 9.39 13.22 -11.49
N CYS A 240 9.01 12.58 -10.37
CA CYS A 240 8.33 13.20 -9.25
C CYS A 240 9.25 13.48 -8.04
N MET A 241 10.58 13.40 -8.21
CA MET A 241 11.58 13.77 -7.19
C MET A 241 12.22 15.14 -7.46
#